data_AF-A0A069E3J4-F1
#
_entry.id   AF-A0A069E3J4-F1
#
_cell.length_a   1.000
_cell.length_b   1.000
_cell.length_c   1.000
_cell.angle_alpha   90.00
_cell.angle_beta   90.00
_cell.angle_gamma   90.00
#
_symmetry.space_group_name_H-M   'P 1'
#
loop_
_entity.id
_entity.type
_entity.pdbx_description
1 polymer ?
#
loop_
_entity_poly.entity_id
_entity_poly.type
_entity_poly.pdbx_seq_one_letter_code
_entity_poly.pdbx_strand_id
1 'polypeptide(L)'
;MQRLSVFATGAALFALAACSPAETATTPAASGDSPLDCAALISAADHLIADGALPEDADFQSQLLVSAMTYLNAYAIPEGVSELEAFKALNLRRGELMDTVTGDEILARAKACVAKTPG
;
A
#
# COMPACT_ATOMS: atom_id res chain seq x y z
N MET A 1 56.31 10.94 31.82
CA MET A 1 55.09 11.73 31.55
C MET A 1 55.45 12.78 30.51
N GLN A 2 55.08 12.56 29.25
CA GLN A 2 55.56 13.34 28.11
C GLN A 2 54.36 14.12 27.54
N ARG A 3 54.37 15.44 27.70
CA ARG A 3 53.40 16.36 27.09
C ARG A 3 54.04 16.92 25.82
N LEU A 4 53.42 16.65 24.68
CA LEU A 4 53.72 17.28 23.40
C LEU A 4 52.38 17.74 22.81
N SER A 5 52.11 19.03 22.96
CA SER A 5 51.01 19.73 22.30
C SER A 5 51.60 20.39 21.06
N VAL A 6 51.22 19.90 19.88
CA VAL A 6 51.57 20.49 18.58
C VAL A 6 50.34 21.23 18.06
N PHE A 7 50.55 22.50 17.74
CA PHE A 7 49.64 23.40 17.05
C PHE A 7 49.36 22.92 15.62
N ALA A 8 48.12 23.11 15.12
CA ALA A 8 47.90 23.52 13.74
C ALA A 8 46.47 24.05 13.53
N THR A 9 46.40 25.35 13.31
CA THR A 9 45.29 26.08 12.72
C THR A 9 45.11 25.63 11.26
N GLY A 10 43.88 25.37 10.82
CA GLY A 10 43.59 25.03 9.43
C GLY A 10 42.11 25.18 9.11
N ALA A 11 41.73 26.34 8.59
CA ALA A 11 40.42 26.60 8.01
C ALA A 11 40.24 25.82 6.71
N ALA A 12 39.07 25.21 6.50
CA ALA A 12 38.59 24.87 5.17
C ALA A 12 37.05 24.86 5.16
N LEU A 13 36.53 25.83 4.41
CA LEU A 13 35.15 25.98 3.95
C LEU A 13 34.64 24.74 3.25
N PHE A 14 33.43 24.28 3.60
CA PHE A 14 32.48 23.68 2.65
C PHE A 14 31.06 24.06 3.08
N ALA A 15 30.64 25.27 2.73
CA ALA A 15 29.23 25.60 2.62
C ALA A 15 28.72 25.02 1.29
N LEU A 16 28.41 23.73 1.29
CA LEU A 16 27.64 23.10 0.22
C LEU A 16 26.17 23.20 0.58
N ALA A 17 25.43 23.85 -0.32
CA ALA A 17 24.00 24.00 -0.33
C ALA A 17 23.27 22.76 0.19
N ALA A 18 22.72 22.86 1.39
CA ALA A 18 21.62 22.01 1.81
C ALA A 18 20.39 22.44 1.01
N CYS A 19 20.27 21.92 -0.21
CA CYS A 19 19.00 21.73 -0.87
C CYS A 19 18.19 20.84 0.08
N SER A 20 17.40 21.46 0.97
CA SER A 20 16.43 20.72 1.76
C SER A 20 15.40 20.21 0.76
N PRO A 21 15.26 18.89 0.51
CA PRO A 21 13.99 18.44 0.01
C PRO A 21 13.00 18.86 1.09
N ALA A 22 12.05 19.71 0.71
CA ALA A 22 10.89 19.95 1.54
C ALA A 22 10.39 18.56 1.95
N GLU A 23 10.51 18.26 3.24
CA GLU A 23 9.71 17.22 3.88
C GLU A 23 8.27 17.62 3.60
N THR A 24 7.74 17.10 2.50
CA THR A 24 6.32 16.93 2.35
C THR A 24 5.96 16.01 3.50
N ALA A 25 5.58 16.62 4.62
CA ALA A 25 4.92 15.94 5.70
C ALA A 25 3.73 15.27 5.06
N THR A 26 3.87 13.97 4.79
CA THR A 26 2.76 13.10 4.47
C THR A 26 1.90 13.11 5.72
N THR A 27 0.94 14.04 5.74
CA THR A 27 -0.23 13.95 6.59
C THR A 27 -0.69 12.50 6.49
N PRO A 28 -0.74 11.74 7.60
CA PRO A 28 -1.17 10.36 7.54
C PRO A 28 -2.58 10.39 6.94
N ALA A 29 -2.73 9.80 5.75
CA ALA A 29 -4.03 9.61 5.14
C ALA A 29 -4.89 8.91 6.19
N ALA A 30 -6.04 9.51 6.51
CA ALA A 30 -6.99 9.00 7.49
C ALA A 30 -7.17 7.48 7.27
N SER A 31 -6.52 6.67 8.11
CA SER A 31 -6.51 5.19 8.08
C SER A 31 -6.75 4.62 6.67
N GLY A 32 -5.86 4.95 5.74
CA GLY A 32 -5.97 4.50 4.35
C GLY A 32 -5.58 3.04 4.25
N ASP A 33 -6.48 2.20 3.73
CA ASP A 33 -6.21 0.80 3.40
C ASP A 33 -4.91 0.70 2.59
N SER A 34 -4.00 -0.19 3.00
CA SER A 34 -2.75 -0.43 2.27
C SER A 34 -3.05 -0.97 0.86
N PRO A 35 -2.10 -0.93 -0.10
CA PRO A 35 -2.32 -1.56 -1.39
C PRO A 35 -2.71 -3.05 -1.28
N LEU A 36 -2.11 -3.79 -0.33
CA LEU A 36 -2.50 -5.17 -0.06
C LEU A 36 -3.93 -5.28 0.47
N ASP A 37 -4.34 -4.39 1.38
CA ASP A 37 -5.71 -4.35 1.90
C ASP A 37 -6.72 -4.07 0.77
N CYS A 38 -6.44 -3.10 -0.11
CA CYS A 38 -7.33 -2.81 -1.24
C CYS A 38 -7.44 -3.99 -2.20
N ALA A 39 -6.32 -4.65 -2.54
CA ALA A 39 -6.36 -5.85 -3.37
C ALA A 39 -7.19 -6.97 -2.69
N ALA A 40 -7.01 -7.16 -1.37
CA ALA A 40 -7.72 -8.19 -0.62
C ALA A 40 -9.22 -7.90 -0.45
N LEU A 41 -9.61 -6.65 -0.21
CA LEU A 41 -11.01 -6.21 -0.15
C LEU A 41 -11.72 -6.42 -1.49
N ILE A 42 -11.07 -6.05 -2.60
CA ILE A 42 -11.61 -6.26 -3.95
C ILE A 42 -11.78 -7.76 -4.21
N SER A 43 -10.77 -8.56 -3.90
CA SER A 43 -10.83 -10.02 -4.07
C SER A 43 -11.86 -10.68 -3.14
N ALA A 44 -12.06 -10.18 -1.92
CA ALA A 44 -13.10 -10.64 -1.00
C ALA A 44 -14.51 -10.32 -1.54
N ALA A 45 -14.72 -9.09 -2.04
CA ALA A 45 -15.99 -8.69 -2.64
C ALA A 45 -16.32 -9.54 -3.87
N ASP A 46 -15.34 -9.80 -4.75
CA ASP A 46 -15.49 -10.68 -5.92
C ASP A 46 -15.92 -12.10 -5.51
N HIS A 47 -15.25 -12.68 -4.51
CA HIS A 47 -15.61 -13.99 -3.96
C HIS A 47 -17.04 -14.03 -3.41
N LEU A 48 -17.42 -13.03 -2.61
CA LEU A 48 -18.74 -12.97 -2.00
C LEU A 48 -19.86 -12.74 -3.04
N ILE A 49 -19.58 -12.01 -4.12
CA ILE A 49 -20.48 -11.87 -5.26
C ILE A 49 -20.63 -13.22 -5.98
N ALA A 50 -19.52 -13.89 -6.27
CA ALA A 50 -19.52 -15.19 -6.95
C ALA A 50 -20.26 -16.28 -6.15
N ASP A 51 -20.19 -16.21 -4.82
CA ASP A 51 -20.90 -17.10 -3.90
C ASP A 51 -22.38 -16.71 -3.69
N GLY A 52 -22.84 -15.59 -4.28
CA GLY A 52 -24.20 -15.07 -4.15
C GLY A 52 -24.53 -14.42 -2.80
N ALA A 53 -23.51 -14.16 -1.97
CA ALA A 53 -23.64 -13.51 -0.67
C ALA A 53 -23.75 -11.98 -0.77
N LEU A 54 -23.28 -11.39 -1.87
CA LEU A 54 -23.43 -9.98 -2.21
C LEU A 54 -24.17 -9.80 -3.54
N PRO A 55 -24.91 -8.70 -3.73
CA PRO A 55 -25.63 -8.44 -4.97
C PRO A 55 -24.65 -8.19 -6.13
N GLU A 56 -25.07 -8.58 -7.33
CA GLU A 56 -24.35 -8.23 -8.55
C GLU A 56 -24.39 -6.73 -8.84
N ASP A 57 -23.30 -6.22 -9.40
CA ASP A 57 -23.12 -4.81 -9.78
C ASP A 57 -22.16 -4.79 -10.97
N ALA A 58 -22.70 -4.72 -12.18
CA ALA A 58 -21.91 -4.88 -13.41
C ALA A 58 -20.83 -3.79 -13.58
N ASP A 59 -21.13 -2.56 -13.20
CA ASP A 59 -20.19 -1.44 -13.30
C ASP A 59 -19.00 -1.63 -12.36
N PHE A 60 -19.28 -2.07 -11.13
CA PHE A 60 -18.23 -2.43 -10.17
C PHE A 60 -17.44 -3.66 -10.62
N GLN A 61 -18.12 -4.73 -11.04
CA GLN A 61 -17.52 -6.00 -11.44
C GLN A 61 -16.56 -5.85 -12.64
N SER A 62 -16.90 -4.99 -13.60
CA SER A 62 -16.06 -4.73 -14.78
C SER A 62 -14.66 -4.20 -14.45
N GLN A 63 -14.47 -3.66 -13.24
CA GLN A 63 -13.21 -3.01 -12.81
C GLN A 63 -12.41 -3.85 -11.81
N LEU A 64 -12.95 -4.96 -11.30
CA LEU A 64 -12.37 -5.71 -10.17
C LEU A 64 -10.98 -6.24 -10.48
N LEU A 65 -10.83 -6.97 -11.59
CA LEU A 65 -9.56 -7.62 -11.94
C LEU A 65 -8.44 -6.59 -12.11
N VAL A 66 -8.70 -5.54 -12.90
CA VAL A 66 -7.71 -4.49 -13.17
C VAL A 66 -7.35 -3.77 -11.86
N SER A 67 -8.34 -3.41 -11.04
CA SER A 67 -8.10 -2.72 -9.77
C SER A 67 -7.32 -3.60 -8.79
N ALA A 68 -7.71 -4.86 -8.62
CA ALA A 68 -7.02 -5.81 -7.74
C ALA A 68 -5.55 -5.98 -8.16
N MET A 69 -5.28 -6.14 -9.46
CA MET A 69 -3.92 -6.30 -9.97
C MET A 69 -3.09 -5.01 -9.84
N THR A 70 -3.69 -3.84 -10.07
CA THR A 70 -3.03 -2.54 -9.83
C THR A 70 -2.55 -2.42 -8.40
N TYR A 71 -3.44 -2.72 -7.43
CA TYR A 71 -3.10 -2.67 -6.02
C TYR A 71 -2.11 -3.76 -5.59
N LEU A 72 -2.25 -4.97 -6.14
CA LEU A 72 -1.31 -6.06 -5.86
C LEU A 72 0.09 -5.74 -6.37
N ASN A 73 0.21 -5.11 -7.55
CA ASN A 73 1.49 -4.64 -8.08
C ASN A 73 2.07 -3.48 -7.26
N ALA A 74 1.22 -2.56 -6.80
CA ALA A 74 1.63 -1.47 -5.91
C ALA A 74 2.10 -1.97 -4.53
N TYR A 75 1.68 -3.17 -4.12
CA TYR A 75 2.26 -3.88 -2.98
C TYR A 75 3.55 -4.62 -3.37
N ALA A 76 3.54 -5.42 -4.43
CA ALA A 76 4.60 -6.37 -4.72
C ALA A 76 5.92 -5.72 -5.19
N ILE A 77 5.83 -4.67 -6.02
CA ILE A 77 7.01 -4.05 -6.64
C ILE A 77 7.90 -3.37 -5.60
N PRO A 78 7.40 -2.51 -4.69
CA PRO A 78 8.23 -1.88 -3.67
C PRO A 78 8.80 -2.88 -2.66
N GLU A 79 8.04 -3.92 -2.33
CA GLU A 79 8.47 -4.98 -1.39
C GLU A 79 9.46 -5.96 -2.02
N GLY A 80 9.64 -5.92 -3.35
CA GLY A 80 10.57 -6.80 -4.07
C GLY A 80 10.20 -8.28 -4.02
N VAL A 81 8.92 -8.59 -3.80
CA VAL A 81 8.43 -9.98 -3.69
C VAL A 81 8.02 -10.53 -5.05
N SER A 82 8.12 -11.84 -5.21
CA SER A 82 7.64 -12.52 -6.41
C SER A 82 6.10 -12.46 -6.52
N GLU A 83 5.59 -12.63 -7.73
CA GLU A 83 4.14 -12.73 -7.97
C GLU A 83 3.49 -13.82 -7.10
N LEU A 84 4.14 -14.98 -6.98
CA LEU A 84 3.65 -16.09 -6.14
C LEU A 84 3.52 -15.68 -4.67
N GLU A 85 4.49 -14.93 -4.14
CA GLU A 85 4.46 -14.44 -2.77
C GLU A 85 3.40 -13.35 -2.58
N ALA A 86 3.22 -12.47 -3.57
CA ALA A 86 2.16 -11.47 -3.57
C ALA A 86 0.77 -12.12 -3.52
N PHE A 87 0.51 -13.13 -4.36
CA PHE A 87 -0.77 -13.85 -4.32
C PHE A 87 -0.98 -14.65 -3.03
N LYS A 88 0.08 -15.17 -2.40
CA LYS A 88 -0.04 -15.79 -1.07
C LYS A 88 -0.45 -14.77 -0.02
N ALA A 89 0.19 -13.60 0.00
CA ALA A 89 -0.17 -12.52 0.91
C ALA A 89 -1.61 -12.04 0.68
N LEU A 90 -2.02 -11.88 -0.58
CA LEU A 90 -3.39 -11.51 -0.97
C LEU A 90 -4.41 -12.52 -0.41
N ASN A 91 -4.20 -13.81 -0.64
CA ASN A 91 -5.14 -14.84 -0.23
C ASN A 91 -5.23 -14.96 1.30
N LEU A 92 -4.10 -14.85 2.00
CA LEU A 92 -4.09 -14.81 3.46
C LEU A 92 -4.91 -13.63 3.97
N ARG A 93 -4.63 -12.43 3.45
CA ARG A 93 -5.31 -11.21 3.88
C ARG A 93 -6.80 -11.22 3.57
N ARG A 94 -7.19 -11.75 2.40
CA ARG A 94 -8.59 -11.96 2.04
C ARG A 94 -9.30 -12.87 3.03
N GLY A 95 -8.67 -14.01 3.40
CA GLY A 95 -9.22 -14.92 4.40
C GLY A 95 -9.46 -14.23 5.73
N GLU A 96 -8.47 -13.49 6.24
CA GLU A 96 -8.61 -12.70 7.47
C GLU A 96 -9.77 -11.70 7.41
N LEU A 97 -9.92 -10.98 6.28
CA LEU A 97 -11.01 -10.02 6.10
C LEU A 97 -12.36 -10.73 6.10
N MET A 98 -12.50 -11.85 5.39
CA MET A 98 -13.75 -12.61 5.33
C MET A 98 -14.12 -13.23 6.69
N ASP A 99 -13.14 -13.51 7.55
CA ASP A 99 -13.37 -14.03 8.91
C ASP A 99 -13.74 -12.93 9.93
N THR A 100 -13.36 -11.67 9.67
CA THR A 100 -13.42 -10.58 10.68
C THR A 100 -14.31 -9.40 10.30
N VAL A 101 -14.65 -9.25 9.02
CA VAL A 101 -15.38 -8.10 8.48
C VAL A 101 -16.68 -8.56 7.83
N THR A 102 -17.75 -7.77 7.99
CA THR A 102 -19.04 -8.10 7.37
C THR A 102 -19.00 -7.92 5.85
N GLY A 103 -19.83 -8.67 5.12
CA GLY A 103 -19.92 -8.57 3.66
C GLY A 103 -20.23 -7.15 3.16
N ASP A 104 -21.15 -6.44 3.82
CA ASP A 104 -21.51 -5.05 3.47
C ASP A 104 -20.33 -4.09 3.66
N GLU A 105 -19.54 -4.27 4.73
CA GLU A 105 -18.35 -3.46 4.95
C GLU A 105 -17.25 -3.78 3.93
N ILE A 106 -17.04 -5.07 3.62
CA ILE A 106 -16.13 -5.51 2.54
C ILE A 106 -16.53 -4.83 1.23
N LEU A 107 -17.81 -4.87 0.86
CA LEU A 107 -18.33 -4.28 -0.37
C LEU A 107 -18.11 -2.76 -0.39
N ALA A 108 -18.46 -2.07 0.69
CA ALA A 108 -18.31 -0.61 0.78
C ALA A 108 -16.85 -0.17 0.62
N ARG A 109 -15.91 -0.87 1.29
CA ARG A 109 -14.49 -0.55 1.22
C ARG A 109 -13.86 -0.97 -0.12
N ALA A 110 -14.26 -2.10 -0.68
CA ALA A 110 -13.83 -2.51 -2.02
C ALA A 110 -14.25 -1.49 -3.09
N LYS A 111 -15.49 -0.99 -3.04
CA LYS A 111 -15.96 0.11 -3.91
C LYS A 111 -15.12 1.37 -3.74
N ALA A 112 -14.75 1.71 -2.50
CA ALA A 112 -13.88 2.86 -2.24
C ALA A 112 -12.45 2.68 -2.80
N CYS A 113 -11.91 1.46 -2.79
CA CYS A 113 -10.64 1.14 -3.44
C CYS A 113 -10.74 1.25 -4.96
N VAL A 114 -11.76 0.64 -5.58
CA VAL A 114 -11.98 0.73 -7.05
C VAL A 114 -12.12 2.18 -7.51
N ALA A 115 -12.86 3.02 -6.77
CA ALA A 115 -13.02 4.43 -7.10
C ALA A 115 -11.71 5.25 -7.04
N LYS A 116 -10.67 4.72 -6.38
CA LYS A 116 -9.34 5.35 -6.26
C LYS A 116 -8.29 4.69 -7.17
N THR A 117 -8.63 3.61 -7.88
CA THR A 117 -7.74 2.98 -8.85
C THR A 117 -7.43 3.99 -9.96
N PRO A 118 -6.15 4.30 -10.25
CA PRO A 118 -5.80 5.13 -11.40
C PRO A 118 -6.27 4.46 -12.71
N GLY A 119 -6.98 5.23 -13.54
CA GLY A 119 -7.44 4.82 -14.87
C GLY A 119 -6.45 5.13 -15.99
#